data_AF-A0A2H9N7B2-F1
#
_entry.id   AF-A0A2H9N7B2-F1
#
_cell.length_a   1.000
_cell.length_b   1.000
_cell.length_c   1.000
_cell.angle_alpha   90.00
_cell.angle_beta   90.00
_cell.angle_gamma   90.00
#
_symmetry.space_group_name_H-M   'P 1'
#
loop_
_entity.id
_entity.type
_entity.pdbx_description
1 polymer ?
#
loop_
_entity_poly.entity_id
_entity_poly.type
_entity_poly.pdbx_seq_one_letter_code
_entity_poly.pdbx_strand_id
1 'polypeptide(L)'
;YEFIRMLVSGHFIQILITIISVIIVSVFCHMFAKPVKGVGIAIPFFLPPFITVLVAFLLARGNAAAVAYISGTLGTLIGADISNLDKLDELGAPVASIGGAGTFDGIFLTGILSVLLI
;
A
#
# COMPACT_ATOMS: atom_id res chain seq x y z
N TYR A 1 -6.90 13.06 -2.95
CA TYR A 1 -7.96 13.51 -3.89
C TYR A 1 -9.08 12.49 -4.00
N GLU A 2 -8.85 11.27 -4.49
CA GLU A 2 -9.91 10.25 -4.67
C GLU A 2 -10.73 9.94 -3.42
N PHE A 3 -10.08 9.84 -2.24
CA PHE A 3 -10.80 9.60 -0.98
C PHE A 3 -11.78 10.73 -0.63
N ILE A 4 -11.37 11.99 -0.84
CA ILE A 4 -12.23 13.17 -0.61
C ILE A 4 -13.38 13.18 -1.62
N ARG A 5 -13.10 12.84 -2.89
CA ARG A 5 -14.11 12.72 -3.93
C ARG A 5 -15.18 11.68 -3.57
N MET A 6 -14.77 10.51 -3.08
CA MET A 6 -15.70 9.47 -2.61
C MET A 6 -16.57 9.94 -1.44
N LEU A 7 -15.99 10.68 -0.48
CA LEU A 7 -16.72 11.27 0.65
C LEU A 7 -17.77 12.28 0.19
N VAL A 8 -17.39 13.20 -0.70
CA VAL A 8 -18.30 14.25 -1.20
C VAL A 8 -19.42 13.67 -2.08
N SER A 9 -19.14 12.60 -2.83
CA SER A 9 -20.16 11.91 -3.65
C SER A 9 -21.09 10.97 -2.86
N GLY A 10 -20.90 10.81 -1.55
CA GLY A 10 -21.76 9.96 -0.71
C GLY A 10 -21.58 8.45 -0.95
N HIS A 11 -20.44 8.02 -1.52
CA HIS A 11 -20.17 6.61 -1.82
C HIS A 11 -19.69 5.84 -0.57
N PHE A 12 -20.49 5.82 0.50
CA PHE A 12 -20.12 5.24 1.80
C PHE A 12 -19.67 3.78 1.72
N ILE A 13 -20.32 2.96 0.89
CA ILE A 13 -19.95 1.55 0.68
C ILE A 13 -18.54 1.45 0.08
N GLN A 14 -18.19 2.31 -0.89
CA GLN A 14 -16.86 2.31 -1.51
C GLN A 14 -15.78 2.78 -0.55
N ILE A 15 -16.10 3.72 0.34
CA ILE A 15 -15.18 4.16 1.40
C ILE A 15 -14.89 3.00 2.35
N LEU A 16 -15.92 2.27 2.77
CA LEU A 16 -15.74 1.09 3.62
C LEU A 16 -14.88 0.03 2.93
N ILE A 17 -15.16 -0.27 1.66
CA ILE A 17 -14.34 -1.18 0.83
C ILE A 17 -12.90 -0.69 0.74
N THR A 18 -12.67 0.61 0.58
CA THR A 18 -11.33 1.20 0.50
C THR A 18 -10.57 1.00 1.81
N ILE A 19 -11.21 1.28 2.95
CA ILE A 19 -10.59 1.10 4.28
C ILE A 19 -10.24 -0.36 4.50
N ILE A 20 -11.16 -1.28 4.20
CA ILE A 20 -10.90 -2.73 4.30
C ILE A 20 -9.73 -3.13 3.39
N SER A 21 -9.70 -2.61 2.16
CA SER A 21 -8.63 -2.89 1.20
C SER A 21 -7.27 -2.37 1.69
N VAL A 22 -7.22 -1.16 2.27
CA VAL A 22 -6.01 -0.60 2.90
C VAL A 22 -5.51 -1.52 4.02
N ILE A 23 -6.41 -1.98 4.90
CA ILE A 23 -6.06 -2.88 6.00
C ILE A 23 -5.47 -4.19 5.46
N ILE A 24 -6.13 -4.81 4.47
CA ILE A 24 -5.65 -6.07 3.87
C ILE A 24 -4.27 -5.87 3.26
N VAL A 25 -4.09 -4.87 2.38
CA VAL A 25 -2.79 -4.60 1.74
C VAL A 25 -1.71 -4.31 2.79
N SER A 26 -2.04 -3.56 3.84
CA SER A 26 -1.11 -3.26 4.94
C SER A 26 -0.66 -4.51 5.68
N VAL A 27 -1.57 -5.42 6.01
CA VAL A 27 -1.24 -6.68 6.70
C VAL A 27 -0.28 -7.50 5.83
N PHE A 28 -0.59 -7.66 4.54
CA PHE A 28 0.29 -8.39 3.62
C PHE A 28 1.65 -7.72 3.47
N CYS A 29 1.71 -6.39 3.30
CA CYS A 29 3.00 -5.70 3.18
C CYS A 29 3.84 -5.83 4.45
N HIS A 30 3.21 -5.72 5.63
CA HIS A 30 3.89 -5.88 6.92
C HIS A 30 4.50 -7.27 7.09
N MET A 31 3.76 -8.33 6.73
CA MET A 31 4.23 -9.71 6.85
C MET A 31 5.50 -10.01 6.04
N PHE A 32 5.71 -9.30 4.93
CA PHE A 32 6.85 -9.52 4.04
C PHE A 32 7.94 -8.45 4.17
N ALA A 33 7.71 -7.42 4.97
CA ALA A 33 8.69 -6.38 5.27
C ALA A 33 9.80 -6.89 6.18
N LYS A 34 11.04 -6.58 5.82
CA LYS A 34 12.23 -6.99 6.57
C LYS A 34 13.19 -5.81 6.75
N PRO A 35 13.67 -5.54 7.96
CA PRO A 35 14.74 -4.58 8.16
C PRO A 35 16.03 -5.13 7.54
N VAL A 36 16.63 -4.37 6.62
CA VAL A 36 17.89 -4.70 5.95
C VAL A 36 18.91 -3.61 6.27
N LYS A 37 20.01 -4.00 6.94
CA LYS A 37 21.08 -3.09 7.34
C LYS A 37 21.64 -2.31 6.15
N GLY A 38 21.79 -1.00 6.31
CA GLY A 38 22.28 -0.10 5.27
C GLY A 38 21.31 0.17 4.11
N VAL A 39 20.12 -0.42 4.11
CA VAL A 39 19.09 -0.25 3.07
C VAL A 39 17.81 0.36 3.63
N GLY A 40 17.34 -0.12 4.79
CA GLY A 40 16.06 0.29 5.37
C GLY A 40 15.09 -0.88 5.46
N ILE A 41 13.79 -0.62 5.40
CA ILE A 41 12.76 -1.64 5.49
C ILE A 41 12.41 -2.11 4.08
N ALA A 42 12.86 -3.32 3.73
CA ALA A 42 12.73 -3.85 2.39
C ALA A 42 11.49 -4.73 2.23
N ILE A 43 10.82 -4.60 1.09
CA ILE A 43 9.73 -5.50 0.65
C ILE A 43 9.97 -5.97 -0.78
N PRO A 44 9.44 -7.12 -1.19
CA PRO A 44 9.44 -7.51 -2.60
C PRO A 44 8.62 -6.50 -3.43
N PHE A 45 9.25 -5.84 -4.40
CA PHE A 45 8.62 -4.72 -5.14
C PHE A 45 7.30 -5.08 -5.85
N PHE A 46 7.13 -6.34 -6.27
CA PHE A 46 5.93 -6.81 -6.97
C PHE A 46 4.79 -7.22 -6.01
N LEU A 47 5.08 -7.38 -4.72
CA LEU A 47 4.09 -7.85 -3.76
C LEU A 47 2.95 -6.84 -3.57
N PRO A 48 3.20 -5.54 -3.30
CA PRO A 48 2.11 -4.58 -3.17
C PRO A 48 1.19 -4.49 -4.40
N PRO A 49 1.70 -4.29 -5.64
CA PRO A 49 0.84 -4.17 -6.81
C PRO A 49 0.00 -5.43 -7.04
N PHE A 50 0.58 -6.61 -6.83
CA PHE A 50 -0.15 -7.87 -6.98
C PHE A 50 -1.31 -7.99 -5.99
N ILE A 51 -1.05 -7.79 -4.70
CA ILE A 51 -2.07 -7.87 -3.65
C ILE A 51 -3.14 -6.80 -3.87
N THR A 52 -2.74 -5.57 -4.21
CA THR A 52 -3.69 -4.49 -4.45
C THR A 52 -4.62 -4.76 -5.63
N VAL A 53 -4.09 -5.22 -6.77
CA VAL A 53 -4.93 -5.54 -7.94
C VAL A 53 -5.93 -6.64 -7.59
N LEU A 54 -5.48 -7.69 -6.89
CA LEU A 54 -6.34 -8.80 -6.47
C LEU A 54 -7.45 -8.31 -5.53
N VAL A 55 -7.11 -7.53 -4.51
CA VAL A 55 -8.07 -6.99 -3.54
C VAL A 55 -9.07 -6.04 -4.20
N ALA A 56 -8.59 -5.11 -5.03
CA ALA A 56 -9.45 -4.15 -5.73
C ALA A 56 -10.39 -4.84 -6.73
N PHE A 57 -9.90 -5.83 -7.47
CA PHE A 57 -10.71 -6.60 -8.42
C PHE A 57 -11.83 -7.39 -7.71
N LEU A 58 -11.55 -7.97 -6.54
CA LEU A 58 -12.53 -8.76 -5.80
C LEU A 58 -13.55 -7.90 -5.06
N LEU A 59 -13.12 -6.80 -4.42
CA LEU A 59 -13.95 -6.04 -3.50
C LEU A 59 -14.60 -4.78 -4.11
N ALA A 60 -14.00 -4.18 -5.14
CA ALA A 60 -14.38 -2.86 -5.64
C ALA A 60 -14.93 -2.90 -7.08
N ARG A 61 -15.84 -3.84 -7.38
CA ARG A 61 -16.53 -3.92 -8.68
C ARG A 61 -17.23 -2.59 -8.99
N GLY A 62 -16.70 -1.84 -9.95
CA GLY A 62 -17.20 -0.52 -10.38
C GLY A 62 -16.36 0.69 -9.93
N ASN A 63 -15.38 0.53 -9.03
CA ASN A 63 -14.42 1.59 -8.68
C ASN A 63 -13.01 1.04 -8.37
N ALA A 64 -12.64 -0.03 -9.07
CA ALA A 64 -11.41 -0.79 -8.83
C ALA A 64 -10.16 0.08 -8.97
N ALA A 65 -10.12 0.99 -9.96
CA ALA A 65 -9.01 1.90 -10.16
C ALA A 65 -8.75 2.80 -8.93
N ALA A 66 -9.77 3.50 -8.40
CA ALA A 66 -9.58 4.39 -7.25
C ALA A 66 -9.25 3.62 -5.98
N VAL A 67 -9.92 2.48 -5.75
CA VAL A 67 -9.64 1.62 -4.59
C VAL A 67 -8.22 1.05 -4.67
N ALA A 68 -7.77 0.60 -5.84
CA ALA A 68 -6.41 0.12 -6.05
C ALA A 68 -5.38 1.23 -5.77
N TYR A 69 -5.59 2.43 -6.31
CA TYR A 69 -4.69 3.55 -6.09
C TYR A 69 -4.54 3.89 -4.59
N ILE A 70 -5.66 4.03 -3.88
CA ILE A 70 -5.67 4.41 -2.45
C ILE A 70 -5.10 3.27 -1.61
N SER A 71 -5.63 2.05 -1.77
CA SER A 71 -5.24 0.90 -0.92
C SER A 71 -3.83 0.43 -1.17
N GLY A 72 -3.35 0.47 -2.41
CA GLY A 72 -1.97 0.17 -2.72
C GLY A 72 -1.01 1.20 -2.17
N THR A 73 -1.30 2.49 -2.34
CA THR A 73 -0.40 3.53 -1.83
C THR A 73 -0.35 3.53 -0.30
N LEU A 74 -1.52 3.65 0.35
CA LEU A 74 -1.59 3.75 1.80
C LEU A 74 -1.29 2.43 2.48
N GLY A 75 -1.81 1.32 1.95
CA GLY A 75 -1.56 -0.01 2.52
C GLY A 75 -0.07 -0.36 2.48
N THR A 76 0.64 -0.07 1.39
CA THR A 76 2.08 -0.33 1.33
C THR A 76 2.85 0.51 2.34
N LEU A 77 2.61 1.83 2.39
CA LEU A 77 3.29 2.71 3.35
C LEU A 77 3.02 2.31 4.80
N ILE A 78 1.75 2.03 5.14
CA ILE A 78 1.38 1.64 6.50
C ILE A 78 2.00 0.29 6.85
N GLY A 79 1.90 -0.69 5.97
CA GLY A 79 2.34 -2.05 6.24
C GLY A 79 3.85 -2.21 6.22
N ALA A 80 4.49 -1.73 5.16
CA ALA A 80 5.93 -1.85 4.99
C ALA A 80 6.67 -0.95 5.98
N ASP A 81 6.35 0.34 5.99
CA ASP A 81 7.16 1.33 6.70
C ASP A 81 6.65 1.59 8.13
N ILE A 82 5.41 2.09 8.27
CA ILE A 82 4.88 2.59 9.57
C ILE A 82 4.82 1.45 10.60
N SER A 83 4.38 0.27 10.18
CA SER A 83 4.21 -0.89 11.06
C SER A 83 5.53 -1.55 11.46
N ASN A 84 6.68 -1.08 10.97
CA ASN A 84 8.01 -1.61 11.29
C ASN A 84 8.96 -0.53 11.85
N LEU A 85 8.43 0.62 12.27
CA LEU A 85 9.23 1.70 12.87
C LEU A 85 9.91 1.30 14.19
N ASP A 86 9.39 0.29 14.88
CA ASP A 86 10.00 -0.32 16.06
C ASP A 86 11.28 -1.09 15.75
N LYS A 87 11.46 -1.55 14.50
CA LYS A 87 12.63 -2.33 14.06
C LYS A 87 13.75 -1.46 13.51
N LEU A 88 13.65 -0.14 13.65
CA LEU A 88 14.66 0.79 13.16
C LEU A 88 16.01 0.59 13.87
N ASP A 89 15.99 0.19 15.14
CA ASP A 89 17.21 -0.09 15.92
C ASP A 89 18.02 -1.26 15.33
N GLU A 90 17.35 -2.20 14.65
CA GLU A 90 18.00 -3.36 13.99
C GLU A 90 18.80 -2.96 12.75
N LEU A 91 18.50 -1.79 12.16
CA LEU A 91 19.17 -1.30 10.95
C LEU A 91 20.58 -0.80 11.23
N GLY A 92 20.90 -0.50 12.50
CA GLY A 92 22.21 0.02 12.90
C GLY A 92 22.57 1.37 12.27
N ALA A 93 21.57 2.11 11.79
CA ALA A 93 21.73 3.37 11.10
C ALA A 93 21.03 4.49 11.89
N PRO A 94 21.63 5.68 12.03
CA PRO A 94 21.02 6.81 12.73
C PRO A 94 19.79 7.37 12.00
N VAL A 95 19.61 7.01 10.72
CA VAL A 95 18.49 7.38 9.86
C VAL A 95 18.09 6.19 8.98
N ALA A 96 16.80 6.04 8.73
CA ALA A 96 16.25 5.04 7.83
C ALA A 96 15.39 5.71 6.74
N SER A 97 15.49 5.21 5.51
CA SER A 97 14.65 5.67 4.41
C SER A 97 13.27 5.00 4.49
N ILE A 98 12.23 5.83 4.55
CA ILE A 98 10.82 5.42 4.47
C ILE A 98 10.37 5.55 3.02
N GLY A 99 9.68 4.54 2.51
CA GLY A 99 9.35 4.45 1.10
C GLY A 99 10.48 3.92 0.22
N GLY A 100 11.67 3.63 0.76
CA GLY A 100 12.78 3.04 0.04
C GLY A 100 12.65 1.52 -0.18
N ALA A 101 13.71 0.88 -0.66
CA ALA A 101 13.90 -0.58 -0.60
C ALA A 101 12.73 -1.46 -1.12
N GLY A 102 12.05 -1.00 -2.17
CA GLY A 102 10.93 -1.71 -2.81
C GLY A 102 9.54 -1.17 -2.48
N THR A 103 9.39 -0.32 -1.45
CA THR A 103 8.11 0.33 -1.13
C THR A 103 7.68 1.32 -2.21
N PHE A 104 8.57 2.23 -2.62
CA PHE A 104 8.28 3.18 -3.71
C PHE A 104 8.01 2.47 -5.03
N ASP A 105 8.82 1.47 -5.38
CA ASP A 105 8.62 0.69 -6.62
C ASP A 105 7.25 0.00 -6.61
N GLY A 106 6.86 -0.56 -5.47
CA GLY A 106 5.55 -1.16 -5.27
C GLY A 106 4.42 -0.14 -5.41
N ILE A 107 4.53 1.04 -4.78
CA ILE A 107 3.54 2.11 -4.89
C ILE A 107 3.44 2.63 -6.33
N PHE A 108 4.57 2.87 -6.98
CA PHE A 108 4.63 3.37 -8.35
C PHE A 108 3.99 2.39 -9.33
N LEU A 109 4.37 1.11 -9.25
CA LEU A 109 3.79 0.07 -10.10
C LEU A 109 2.29 -0.12 -9.80
N THR A 110 1.88 -0.01 -8.53
CA THR A 110 0.46 -0.02 -8.16
C THR A 110 -0.29 1.15 -8.79
N GLY A 111 0.31 2.34 -8.81
CA GLY A 111 -0.24 3.51 -9.50
C GLY A 111 -0.49 3.23 -10.98
N ILE A 112 0.50 2.66 -11.69
CA ILE A 112 0.35 2.28 -13.10
C ILE A 112 -0.75 1.24 -13.28
N LEU A 113 -0.74 0.15 -12.51
CA LEU A 113 -1.72 -0.93 -12.64
C LEU A 113 -3.13 -0.47 -12.27
N SER A 114 -3.27 0.47 -11.34
CA SER A 114 -4.58 1.01 -10.95
C SER A 114 -5.30 1.68 -12.13
N VAL A 115 -4.56 2.36 -13.00
CA VAL A 115 -5.10 2.99 -14.22
C VAL A 115 -5.47 1.96 -15.29
N LEU A 116 -5.00 0.71 -15.19
CA LEU A 116 -5.41 -0.35 -16.11
C LEU A 116 -6.70 -1.07 -15.65
N LEU A 117 -7.20 -0.77 -14.46
CA LEU A 117 -8.42 -1.36 -13.87
C LEU A 117 -9.69 -0.53 -14.14
N ILE A 118 -9.70 0.29 -15.20
CA ILE A 118 -10.84 1.13 -15.60
C ILE A 118 -11.94 0.28 -16.23
#